data_AF-A0A1J4M368-F1
#
_entry.id   AF-A0A1J4M368-F1
#
_cell.length_a   1.000
_cell.length_b   1.000
_cell.length_c   1.000
_cell.angle_alpha   90.00
_cell.angle_beta   90.00
_cell.angle_gamma   90.00
#
_symmetry.space_group_name_H-M   'P 1'
#
loop_
_entity.id
_entity.type
_entity.pdbx_description
1 polymer ?
#
loop_
_entity_poly.entity_id
_entity_poly.type
_entity_poly.pdbx_seq_one_letter_code
_entity_poly.pdbx_strand_id
1 'polypeptide(L)'
;MTNHAINFQSVVDEIRETGRTDGPEPSLVTVDAPDVIDVCRQLFDALESRTDPTTCEFYLHPNNRRVLERRLLADELAVESMPFLERQLWTDVSMPEDVILFMHPDAVTLGGTVIGDHPVGVGRIGDD
;
A
#
# COMPACT_ATOMS: atom_id res chain seq x y z
N MET A 1 23.35 -7.72 -3.65
CA MET A 1 21.97 -7.23 -3.48
C MET A 1 21.70 -7.27 -2.00
N THR A 2 21.72 -6.11 -1.36
CA THR A 2 21.51 -5.99 0.09
C THR A 2 20.02 -6.20 0.33
N ASN A 3 19.64 -7.34 0.90
CA ASN A 3 18.29 -7.59 1.38
C ASN A 3 17.98 -6.54 2.46
N HIS A 4 17.32 -5.44 2.09
CA HIS A 4 16.58 -4.62 3.03
C HIS A 4 15.34 -5.42 3.43
N ALA A 5 15.51 -6.33 4.38
CA ALA A 5 14.40 -7.08 4.96
C ALA A 5 13.61 -6.11 5.85
N ILE A 6 12.81 -5.25 5.23
CA ILE A 6 11.81 -4.44 5.94
C ILE A 6 10.83 -5.42 6.57
N ASN A 7 10.66 -5.36 7.88
CA ASN A 7 9.66 -6.15 8.56
C ASN A 7 8.30 -5.46 8.42
N PHE A 8 7.60 -5.75 7.33
CA PHE A 8 6.32 -5.10 7.05
C PHE A 8 5.24 -5.41 8.10
N GLN A 9 5.34 -6.53 8.82
CA GLN A 9 4.46 -6.79 9.96
C GLN A 9 4.63 -5.72 11.04
N SER A 10 5.88 -5.37 11.37
CA SER A 10 6.18 -4.29 12.31
C SER A 10 5.66 -2.93 11.83
N VAL A 11 5.72 -2.66 10.52
CA VAL A 11 5.17 -1.44 9.92
C VAL A 11 3.66 -1.37 10.09
N VAL A 12 2.96 -2.46 9.76
CA VAL A 12 1.50 -2.52 9.87
C VAL A 12 1.06 -2.39 11.33
N ASP A 13 1.77 -3.02 12.26
CA ASP A 13 1.46 -2.94 13.69
C ASP A 13 1.72 -1.53 14.24
N GLU A 14 2.84 -0.90 13.88
CA GLU A 14 3.13 0.46 14.28
C GLU A 14 2.12 1.46 13.69
N ILE A 15 1.71 1.29 12.43
CA ILE A 15 0.65 2.11 11.82
C ILE A 15 -0.67 1.95 12.58
N ARG A 16 -1.03 0.72 12.98
CA ARG A 16 -2.22 0.45 13.79
C ARG A 16 -2.14 1.10 15.17
N GLU A 17 -0.95 1.19 15.75
CA GLU A 17 -0.70 1.85 17.03
C GLU A 17 -0.70 3.39 16.92
N THR A 18 -0.03 3.94 15.91
CA THR A 18 0.16 5.39 15.68
C THR A 18 -1.01 6.08 15.03
N GLY A 19 -1.85 5.36 14.28
CA GLY A 19 -3.13 5.85 13.74
C GLY A 19 -4.14 6.29 14.82
N ARG A 20 -3.80 6.16 16.11
CA ARG A 20 -4.55 6.67 17.27
C ARG A 20 -4.02 7.97 17.86
N THR A 21 -2.88 8.48 17.43
CA THR A 21 -2.23 9.63 18.09
C THR A 21 -2.21 10.88 17.22
N ASP A 22 -2.71 11.98 17.79
CA ASP A 22 -2.77 13.35 17.28
C ASP A 22 -1.39 13.91 16.85
N GLY A 23 -0.86 13.42 15.72
CA GLY A 23 0.29 13.98 15.01
C GLY A 23 -0.14 15.02 13.98
N PRO A 24 0.78 15.89 13.51
CA PRO A 24 0.49 16.88 12.46
C PRO A 24 -0.10 16.18 11.22
N GLU A 25 -1.10 16.80 10.59
CA GLU A 25 -1.99 16.29 9.51
C GLU A 25 -1.43 15.17 8.62
N PRO A 26 -2.26 14.18 8.28
CA PRO A 26 -1.85 12.81 8.38
C PRO A 26 -0.97 12.44 7.19
N SER A 27 0.29 12.16 7.48
CA SER A 27 1.12 11.31 6.62
C SER A 27 0.40 9.99 6.37
N LEU A 28 -0.47 9.53 7.27
CA LEU A 28 -1.18 8.26 7.17
C LEU A 28 -2.60 8.38 6.56
N VAL A 29 -2.83 7.73 5.42
CA VAL A 29 -4.17 7.55 4.83
C VAL A 29 -4.60 6.10 5.02
N THR A 30 -5.84 5.88 5.43
CA THR A 30 -6.42 4.54 5.56
C THR A 30 -7.64 4.38 4.67
N VAL A 31 -7.74 3.26 3.95
CA VAL A 31 -8.92 2.90 3.15
C VAL A 31 -9.35 1.46 3.42
N ASP A 32 -10.64 1.18 3.32
CA ASP A 32 -11.22 -0.15 3.48
C ASP A 32 -12.10 -0.41 2.25
N ALA A 33 -11.91 -1.55 1.58
CA ALA A 33 -12.70 -1.94 0.41
C ALA A 33 -12.76 -3.47 0.25
N PRO A 34 -13.77 -4.01 -0.46
CA PRO A 34 -13.96 -5.46 -0.58
C PRO A 34 -12.98 -6.15 -1.53
N ASP A 35 -12.23 -5.37 -2.32
CA ASP A 35 -11.41 -5.88 -3.42
C ASP A 35 -10.04 -5.19 -3.50
N VAL A 36 -9.03 -5.95 -3.94
CA VAL A 36 -7.65 -5.49 -4.11
C VAL A 36 -7.56 -4.31 -5.08
N ILE A 37 -8.30 -4.31 -6.18
CA ILE A 37 -8.28 -3.23 -7.18
C ILE A 37 -8.86 -1.95 -6.57
N ASP A 38 -10.00 -2.04 -5.90
CA ASP A 38 -10.67 -0.93 -5.24
C ASP A 38 -9.79 -0.34 -4.14
N VAL A 39 -9.12 -1.18 -3.33
CA VAL A 39 -8.14 -0.71 -2.34
C VAL A 39 -7.00 0.05 -3.02
N CYS A 40 -6.35 -0.55 -4.03
CA CYS A 40 -5.23 0.10 -4.73
C CYS A 40 -5.64 1.42 -5.39
N ARG A 41 -6.82 1.45 -6.02
CA ARG A 41 -7.38 2.67 -6.64
C ARG A 41 -7.64 3.75 -5.59
N GLN A 42 -8.33 3.42 -4.50
CA GLN A 42 -8.63 4.40 -3.45
C GLN A 42 -7.37 4.94 -2.76
N LEU A 43 -6.37 4.08 -2.49
CA LEU A 43 -5.07 4.52 -1.97
C LEU A 43 -4.37 5.47 -2.92
N PHE A 44 -4.37 5.13 -4.21
CA PHE A 44 -3.76 5.94 -5.25
C PHE A 44 -4.46 7.30 -5.36
N ASP A 45 -5.78 7.32 -5.53
CA ASP A 45 -6.56 8.56 -5.68
C ASP A 45 -6.39 9.49 -4.47
N ALA A 46 -6.28 8.93 -3.26
CA ALA A 46 -6.09 9.70 -2.04
C ALA A 46 -4.67 10.29 -1.89
N LEU A 47 -3.66 9.67 -2.51
CA LEU A 47 -2.25 10.00 -2.29
C LEU A 47 -1.51 10.50 -3.52
N GLU A 48 -2.06 10.36 -4.73
CA GLU A 48 -1.38 10.71 -5.99
C GLU A 48 -0.93 12.17 -6.04
N SER A 49 -1.73 13.09 -5.50
CA SER A 49 -1.41 14.52 -5.46
C SER A 49 -0.33 14.90 -4.43
N ARG A 50 -0.01 13.95 -3.54
CA ARG A 50 0.93 14.12 -2.41
C ARG A 50 2.18 13.25 -2.55
N THR A 51 2.25 12.41 -3.57
CA THR A 51 3.31 11.41 -3.77
C THR A 51 4.05 11.68 -5.07
N ASP A 52 5.36 11.38 -5.09
CA ASP A 52 6.11 11.40 -6.34
C ASP A 52 5.71 10.16 -7.18
N PRO A 53 5.26 10.35 -8.43
CA PRO A 53 4.82 9.28 -9.30
C PRO A 53 5.84 8.15 -9.52
N THR A 54 7.13 8.47 -9.40
CA THR A 54 8.21 7.56 -9.81
C THR A 54 8.79 6.74 -8.67
N THR A 55 8.50 7.12 -7.42
CA THR A 55 9.17 6.56 -6.24
C THR A 55 8.23 5.88 -5.25
N CYS A 56 6.92 6.16 -5.31
CA CYS A 56 5.95 5.48 -4.44
C CYS A 56 5.50 4.15 -5.02
N GLU A 57 5.36 3.16 -4.15
CA GLU A 57 5.19 1.77 -4.53
C GLU A 57 4.10 1.09 -3.69
N PHE A 58 3.49 0.06 -4.26
CA PHE A 58 2.57 -0.81 -3.55
C PHE A 58 3.30 -2.00 -2.95
N TYR A 59 3.03 -2.30 -1.67
CA TYR A 59 3.49 -3.51 -1.00
C TYR A 59 2.28 -4.35 -0.60
N LEU A 60 2.26 -5.62 -0.99
CA LEU A 60 1.13 -6.50 -0.75
C LEU A 60 1.55 -7.97 -0.62
N HIS A 61 0.68 -8.80 -0.04
CA HIS A 61 0.92 -10.24 -0.01
C HIS A 61 0.88 -10.85 -1.44
N PRO A 62 1.69 -11.88 -1.76
CA PRO A 62 1.66 -12.56 -3.06
C PRO A 62 0.28 -13.06 -3.50
N ASN A 63 -0.60 -13.41 -2.57
CA ASN A 63 -1.96 -13.82 -2.91
C ASN A 63 -2.79 -12.66 -3.49
N ASN A 64 -2.64 -11.44 -2.96
CA ASN A 64 -3.32 -10.27 -3.47
C ASN A 64 -2.87 -9.91 -4.89
N ARG A 65 -1.57 -10.11 -5.19
CA ARG A 65 -1.05 -9.92 -6.55
C ARG A 65 -1.70 -10.89 -7.54
N ARG A 66 -1.82 -12.16 -7.17
CA ARG A 66 -2.49 -13.17 -8.01
C ARG A 66 -3.97 -12.85 -8.21
N VAL A 67 -4.66 -12.33 -7.19
CA VAL A 67 -6.06 -11.90 -7.28
C VAL A 67 -6.17 -10.72 -8.24
N LEU A 68 -5.31 -9.72 -8.11
CA LEU A 68 -5.25 -8.55 -8.99
C LEU A 68 -5.00 -8.95 -10.45
N GLU A 69 -3.98 -9.78 -10.71
CA GLU A 69 -3.68 -10.29 -12.05
C GLU A 69 -4.86 -11.06 -12.65
N ARG A 70 -5.51 -11.93 -11.86
CA ARG A 70 -6.69 -12.68 -12.32
C ARG A 70 -7.86 -11.77 -12.65
N ARG A 71 -8.12 -10.74 -11.84
CA ARG A 71 -9.20 -9.77 -12.04
C ARG A 71 -8.97 -8.91 -13.28
N LEU A 72 -7.76 -8.39 -13.45
CA LEU A 72 -7.38 -7.61 -14.63
C LEU A 72 -7.56 -8.42 -15.93
N LEU A 73 -7.28 -9.72 -15.88
CA LEU A 73 -7.50 -10.62 -17.02
C LEU A 73 -8.98 -10.97 -17.26
N ALA A 74 -9.80 -11.05 -16.20
CA ALA A 74 -11.17 -11.53 -16.27
C ALA A 74 -12.19 -10.44 -16.66
N ASP A 75 -12.01 -9.22 -16.18
CA ASP A 75 -13.03 -8.16 -16.33
C ASP A 75 -12.89 -7.36 -17.64
N GLU A 76 -11.98 -7.74 -18.57
CA GLU A 76 -11.59 -6.91 -19.74
C GLU A 76 -11.37 -5.43 -19.35
N LEU A 77 -10.96 -5.18 -18.09
CA LEU A 77 -10.74 -3.85 -17.59
C LEU A 77 -9.63 -3.25 -18.43
N ALA A 78 -9.96 -2.16 -19.13
CA ALA A 78 -8.99 -1.45 -19.95
C ALA A 78 -7.87 -0.99 -19.02
N VAL A 79 -6.74 -1.71 -19.05
CA VAL A 79 -5.52 -1.40 -18.30
C VAL A 79 -5.09 0.05 -18.52
N GLU A 80 -5.41 0.61 -19.70
CA GLU A 80 -5.23 2.02 -20.06
C GLU A 80 -6.01 3.02 -19.17
N SER A 81 -6.97 2.58 -18.36
CA SER A 81 -7.81 3.42 -17.50
C SER A 81 -7.42 3.40 -16.01
N MET A 82 -6.35 2.68 -15.64
CA MET A 82 -5.92 2.54 -14.24
C MET A 82 -4.50 3.06 -14.01
N PRO A 83 -4.33 4.37 -13.72
CA PRO A 83 -3.01 4.99 -13.53
C PRO A 83 -2.18 4.35 -12.42
N PHE A 84 -2.81 3.76 -11.41
CA PHE A 84 -2.10 3.09 -10.32
C PHE A 84 -1.31 1.86 -10.79
N LEU A 85 -1.67 1.23 -11.92
CA LEU A 85 -0.92 0.10 -12.48
C LEU A 85 0.44 0.50 -13.06
N GLU A 86 0.69 1.80 -13.25
CA GLU A 86 2.00 2.32 -13.61
C GLU A 86 2.98 2.30 -12.43
N ARG A 87 2.50 2.09 -11.20
CA ARG A 87 3.32 2.03 -9.99
C ARG A 87 3.94 0.64 -9.80
N GLN A 88 5.08 0.61 -9.12
CA GLN A 88 5.74 -0.66 -8.80
C GLN A 88 4.93 -1.46 -7.77
N LEU A 89 4.82 -2.77 -8.02
CA LEU A 89 4.11 -3.72 -7.16
C LEU A 89 5.13 -4.68 -6.53
N TRP A 90 5.44 -4.46 -5.26
CA TRP A 90 6.28 -5.33 -4.45
C TRP A 90 5.43 -6.33 -3.68
N THR A 91 5.92 -7.56 -3.62
CA THR A 91 5.26 -8.63 -2.88
C THR A 91 6.15 -9.23 -1.83
N ASP A 92 5.62 -9.40 -0.63
CA ASP A 92 6.32 -10.03 0.48
C ASP A 92 5.39 -11.00 1.22
N VAL A 93 5.87 -12.20 1.55
CA VAL A 93 5.10 -13.23 2.27
C VAL A 93 4.84 -12.88 3.73
N SER A 94 5.58 -11.93 4.30
CA SER A 94 5.39 -11.41 5.65
C SER A 94 4.30 -10.34 5.74
N MET A 95 3.83 -9.82 4.59
CA MET A 95 2.68 -8.92 4.55
C MET A 95 1.40 -9.67 4.93
N PRO A 96 0.55 -9.12 5.82
CA PRO A 96 -0.78 -9.65 6.05
C PRO A 96 -1.59 -9.74 4.76
N GLU A 97 -2.35 -10.82 4.57
CA GLU A 97 -3.12 -11.04 3.35
C GLU A 97 -4.26 -10.04 3.17
N ASP A 98 -4.75 -9.46 4.26
CA ASP A 98 -5.82 -8.47 4.29
C ASP A 98 -5.31 -7.03 4.14
N VAL A 99 -3.98 -6.80 4.02
CA VAL A 99 -3.40 -5.45 4.02
C VAL A 99 -2.63 -5.14 2.74
N ILE A 100 -2.76 -3.91 2.27
CA ILE A 100 -1.98 -3.32 1.18
C ILE A 100 -1.38 -2.01 1.69
N LEU A 101 -0.10 -1.78 1.43
CA LEU A 101 0.56 -0.50 1.71
C LEU A 101 0.85 0.23 0.40
N PHE A 102 0.73 1.55 0.42
CA PHE A 102 1.20 2.44 -0.64
C PHE A 102 2.09 3.52 -0.04
N MET A 103 3.39 3.49 -0.32
CA MET A 103 4.33 4.41 0.34
C MET A 103 5.61 4.61 -0.44
N HIS A 104 6.36 5.64 -0.07
CA HIS A 104 7.76 5.80 -0.47
C HIS A 104 8.65 4.81 0.33
N PRO A 105 9.69 4.20 -0.26
CA PRO A 105 10.61 3.33 0.47
C PRO A 105 11.24 4.00 1.70
N ASP A 106 11.59 5.29 1.58
CA ASP A 106 12.15 6.09 2.69
C ASP A 106 11.10 6.56 3.71
N ALA A 107 9.81 6.26 3.51
CA ALA A 107 8.78 6.53 4.51
C ALA A 107 8.90 5.60 5.73
N VAL A 108 9.74 4.56 5.65
CA VAL A 108 9.86 3.53 6.67
C VAL A 108 11.32 3.18 6.91
N THR A 109 11.72 3.12 8.18
CA THR A 109 13.06 2.66 8.57
C THR A 109 13.20 1.14 8.42
N LEU A 110 14.43 0.64 8.39
CA LEU A 110 14.70 -0.81 8.41
C LEU A 110 14.11 -1.54 9.63
N GLY A 111 13.80 -0.82 10.72
CA GLY A 111 13.14 -1.37 11.91
C GLY A 111 11.62 -1.50 11.79
N GLY A 112 11.05 -1.05 10.67
CA GLY A 112 9.60 -1.01 10.46
C GLY A 112 8.93 0.24 11.02
N THR A 113 9.69 1.30 11.33
CA THR A 113 9.15 2.56 11.86
C THR A 113 8.81 3.55 10.75
N VAL A 114 7.58 4.06 10.71
CA VAL A 114 7.09 5.11 9.81
C VAL A 114 7.70 6.47 10.18
N ILE A 115 8.30 7.11 9.19
CA ILE A 115 8.89 8.44 9.27
C ILE A 115 7.86 9.43 8.72
N GLY A 116 7.46 10.43 9.52
CA GLY A 116 6.37 11.35 9.18
C GLY A 116 6.60 12.29 7.99
N ASP A 117 7.75 12.20 7.32
CA ASP A 117 8.14 13.09 6.22
C ASP A 117 7.51 12.69 4.88
N HIS A 118 7.02 11.47 4.74
CA HIS A 118 6.38 10.95 3.53
C HIS A 118 4.98 10.41 3.81
N PRO A 119 4.02 10.59 2.90
CA PRO A 119 2.72 9.98 3.05
C PRO A 119 2.79 8.44 2.88
N VAL A 120 2.01 7.75 3.72
CA VAL A 120 1.85 6.31 3.79
C VAL A 120 0.35 5.99 3.71
N GLY A 121 -0.03 5.16 2.77
CA GLY A 121 -1.38 4.64 2.59
C GLY A 121 -1.47 3.21 3.11
N VAL A 122 -2.52 2.91 3.88
CA VAL A 122 -2.83 1.56 4.35
C VAL A 122 -4.25 1.19 3.95
N GLY A 123 -4.34 0.21 3.08
CA GLY A 123 -5.57 -0.37 2.61
C GLY A 123 -5.87 -1.68 3.31
N ARG A 124 -7.13 -1.93 3.65
CA ARG A 124 -7.59 -3.25 4.11
C ARG A 124 -8.60 -3.83 3.14
N ILE A 125 -8.43 -5.12 2.89
CA ILE A 125 -9.34 -5.95 2.11
C ILE A 125 -10.22 -6.69 3.13
N GLY A 126 -11.50 -6.40 3.15
CA GLY A 126 -12.43 -7.00 4.10
C GLY A 126 -13.85 -6.99 3.56
N ASP A 127 -14.67 -7.90 4.09
CA ASP A 127 -16.10 -7.90 3.82
C ASP A 127 -16.73 -6.69 4.54
N ASP A 128 -17.38 -5.81 3.77
CA ASP A 128 -18.25 -4.72 4.28
C ASP A 128 -19.42 -5.29 5.13
#